data_AF-A0A371HA89-F1
#
_entry.id   AF-A0A371HA89-F1
#
_cell.length_a   1.000
_cell.length_b   1.000
_cell.length_c   1.000
_cell.angle_alpha   90.00
_cell.angle_beta   90.00
_cell.angle_gamma   90.00
#
_symmetry.space_group_name_H-M   'P 1'
#
loop_
_entity.id
_entity.type
_entity.pdbx_description
1 polymer ?
#
loop_
_entity_poly.entity_id
_entity_poly.type
_entity_poly.pdbx_seq_one_letter_code
_entity_poly.pdbx_strand_id
1 'polypeptide(L)'
;MELLLASLVMMLVLVLCFESLPSVRAQSTTTTPGSSSTREEEAKALDALLQQYAYRALVNPKTGTIYNATHLPSNLSGIEAAALRLRSGSLRRKGFQAYNEFGIPKGLIGSPYVERVVLVYQNLGNWSTRYYPLPNYTYLAPVLGLLVYDGSNLSAANLSELTIDASDGPILVKFRDVKSAPHGAVAKCVWFDLQGSSNFSNVTGGNTCSSFQQGHFSIVAKSTSPSAPPPKGGPAPSAQGEGEKENNKKVWIIVGSVVGGLALLVLLSLLVLWMNKYKHKKKMQQMERAAEVGEVLQMASIGDTKAPAATSV
;
A
#
# COMPACT_ATOMS: atom_id res chain seq x y z
N MET A 1 -1.26 -6.26 50.10
CA MET A 1 -1.18 -4.78 50.12
C MET A 1 0.01 -4.28 49.30
N GLU A 2 1.20 -4.81 49.54
CA GLU A 2 2.46 -4.51 48.82
C GLU A 2 2.35 -4.57 47.27
N LEU A 3 1.74 -5.62 46.70
CA LEU A 3 1.58 -5.76 45.24
C LEU A 3 0.60 -4.76 44.62
N LEU A 4 -0.43 -4.36 45.38
CA LEU A 4 -1.39 -3.33 44.95
C LEU A 4 -0.75 -1.95 45.01
N LEU A 5 0.07 -1.70 46.04
CA LEU A 5 0.82 -0.45 46.18
C LEU A 5 1.84 -0.28 45.05
N ALA A 6 2.59 -1.35 44.73
CA ALA A 6 3.54 -1.33 43.61
C ALA A 6 2.86 -1.13 42.25
N SER A 7 1.67 -1.71 42.06
CA SER A 7 0.88 -1.50 40.84
C SER A 7 0.34 -0.06 40.73
N LEU A 8 -0.09 0.53 41.84
CA LEU A 8 -0.58 1.91 41.88
C LEU A 8 0.55 2.92 41.64
N VAL A 9 1.73 2.67 42.22
CA VAL A 9 2.92 3.51 41.99
C VAL A 9 3.37 3.41 40.54
N MET A 10 3.34 2.23 39.92
CA MET A 10 3.67 2.08 38.50
C MET A 10 2.68 2.79 37.57
N MET A 11 1.37 2.73 37.88
CA MET A 11 0.35 3.46 37.13
C MET A 11 0.46 4.97 37.32
N LEU A 12 0.80 5.44 38.52
CA LEU A 12 1.03 6.86 38.81
C LEU A 12 2.25 7.39 38.07
N VAL A 13 3.35 6.62 38.01
CA VAL A 13 4.54 6.96 37.23
C VAL A 13 4.23 6.98 35.73
N LEU A 14 3.44 6.04 35.22
CA LEU A 14 2.98 6.04 33.83
C LEU A 14 2.15 7.29 33.51
N VAL A 15 1.17 7.64 34.35
CA VAL A 15 0.33 8.84 34.15
C VAL A 15 1.17 10.14 34.21
N LEU A 16 2.10 10.25 35.16
CA LEU A 16 3.00 11.41 35.26
C LEU A 16 4.00 11.49 34.08
N CYS A 17 4.38 10.35 33.48
CA CYS A 17 5.15 10.30 32.25
C CYS A 17 4.34 10.69 31.00
N PHE A 18 3.00 10.55 31.00
CA PHE A 18 2.14 11.01 29.91
C PHE A 18 1.81 12.51 30.00
N GLU A 19 1.72 13.07 31.21
CA GLU A 19 1.48 14.51 31.44
C GLU A 19 2.71 15.40 31.17
N SER A 20 3.88 14.81 30.98
CA SER A 20 5.13 15.52 30.64
C SER A 20 5.48 15.50 29.15
N LEU A 21 4.62 14.92 28.30
CA LEU A 21 4.68 15.22 26.87
C LEU A 21 4.19 16.66 26.67
N PRO A 22 4.94 17.54 25.97
CA PRO A 22 4.37 18.80 25.53
C PRO A 22 3.12 18.42 24.72
N SER A 23 1.97 18.96 25.13
CA SER A 23 0.71 18.83 24.42
C SER A 23 0.98 19.02 22.93
N VAL A 24 0.99 17.92 22.18
CA VAL A 24 0.92 17.98 20.73
C VAL A 24 -0.50 18.44 20.48
N ARG A 25 -0.65 19.77 20.52
CA ARG A 25 -1.75 20.47 19.91
C ARG A 25 -1.84 19.86 18.53
N ALA A 26 -2.90 19.09 18.29
CA ALA A 26 -3.34 18.81 16.94
C ALA A 26 -3.46 20.19 16.29
N GLN A 27 -2.46 20.52 15.48
CA GLN A 27 -2.56 21.65 14.59
C GLN A 27 -3.65 21.22 13.63
N SER A 28 -4.88 21.68 13.88
CA SER A 28 -5.78 22.02 12.80
C SER A 28 -4.93 22.90 11.89
N THR A 29 -4.47 22.32 10.78
CA THR A 29 -3.67 23.02 9.81
C THR A 29 -4.55 24.15 9.29
N THR A 30 -4.23 25.34 9.78
CA THR A 30 -4.72 26.60 9.24
C THR A 30 -4.49 26.54 7.73
N THR A 31 -5.59 26.47 7.00
CA THR A 31 -5.67 26.55 5.55
C THR A 31 -4.79 27.71 5.07
N THR A 32 -3.65 27.37 4.50
CA THR A 32 -2.94 28.26 3.58
C THR A 32 -3.39 27.82 2.18
N PRO A 33 -3.99 28.69 1.36
CA PRO A 33 -4.55 28.31 0.08
C PRO A 33 -3.41 28.01 -0.92
N GLY A 34 -3.08 26.73 -1.07
CA GLY A 34 -2.18 26.20 -2.07
C GLY A 34 -2.87 25.08 -2.85
N SER A 35 -3.07 25.29 -4.15
CA SER A 35 -3.90 24.50 -5.10
C SER A 35 -3.70 22.98 -5.23
N SER A 36 -2.87 22.33 -4.41
CA SER A 36 -2.55 20.90 -4.52
C SER A 36 -3.57 20.00 -3.82
N SER A 37 -4.03 20.36 -2.62
CA SER A 37 -4.99 19.53 -1.85
C SER A 37 -6.34 19.40 -2.56
N THR A 38 -6.80 20.48 -3.18
CA THR A 38 -8.08 20.52 -3.89
C THR A 38 -8.08 19.62 -5.13
N ARG A 39 -6.94 19.49 -5.83
CA ARG A 39 -6.85 18.65 -7.03
C ARG A 39 -6.75 17.16 -6.72
N GLU A 40 -6.07 16.82 -5.63
CA GLU A 40 -6.07 15.45 -5.11
C GLU A 40 -7.49 15.01 -4.73
N GLU A 41 -8.25 15.90 -4.07
CA GLU A 41 -9.67 15.67 -3.76
C GLU A 41 -10.52 15.52 -5.03
N GLU A 42 -10.31 16.34 -6.06
CA GLU A 42 -10.99 16.20 -7.36
C GLU A 42 -10.70 14.85 -8.04
N ALA A 43 -9.44 14.39 -8.02
CA ALA A 43 -9.05 13.10 -8.60
C ALA A 43 -9.68 11.93 -7.85
N LYS A 44 -9.65 11.95 -6.50
CA LYS A 44 -10.31 10.91 -5.68
C LYS A 44 -11.83 10.91 -5.85
N ALA A 45 -12.45 12.09 -5.99
CA ALA A 45 -13.88 12.18 -6.27
C ALA A 45 -14.22 11.60 -7.66
N LEU A 46 -13.35 11.80 -8.65
CA LEU A 46 -13.48 11.14 -9.95
C LEU A 46 -13.35 9.62 -9.81
N ASP A 47 -12.38 9.12 -9.07
CA ASP A 47 -12.18 7.68 -8.86
C ASP A 47 -13.42 7.01 -8.25
N ALA A 48 -13.99 7.61 -7.20
CA ALA A 48 -15.22 7.12 -6.57
C ALA A 48 -16.41 7.15 -7.54
N LEU A 49 -16.51 8.19 -8.37
CA LEU A 49 -17.57 8.31 -9.37
C LEU A 49 -17.44 7.23 -10.46
N LEU A 50 -16.24 7.05 -11.01
CA LEU A 50 -15.95 6.03 -12.03
C LEU A 50 -16.13 4.62 -11.47
N GLN A 51 -15.75 4.37 -10.21
CA GLN A 51 -16.02 3.12 -9.50
C GLN A 51 -17.52 2.82 -9.46
N GLN A 52 -18.36 3.81 -9.12
CA GLN A 52 -19.81 3.62 -9.08
C GLN A 52 -20.40 3.24 -10.44
N TYR A 53 -19.96 3.91 -11.52
CA TYR A 53 -20.39 3.56 -12.88
C TYR A 53 -19.89 2.19 -13.34
N ALA A 54 -18.65 1.85 -12.99
CA ALA A 54 -18.06 0.54 -13.29
C ALA A 54 -18.83 -0.59 -12.57
N TYR A 55 -19.25 -0.37 -11.32
CA TYR A 55 -20.05 -1.34 -10.55
C TYR A 55 -21.46 -1.52 -11.13
N ARG A 56 -22.11 -0.45 -11.60
CA ARG A 56 -23.43 -0.53 -12.26
C ARG A 56 -23.43 -1.41 -13.51
N ALA A 57 -22.28 -1.56 -14.17
CA ALA A 57 -22.14 -2.47 -15.32
C ALA A 57 -22.18 -3.96 -14.90
N LEU A 58 -22.03 -4.28 -13.61
CA LEU A 58 -21.96 -5.64 -13.07
C LEU A 58 -23.32 -6.15 -12.54
N VAL A 59 -24.38 -6.14 -13.37
CA VAL A 59 -25.73 -6.58 -12.94
C VAL A 59 -25.79 -8.09 -12.65
N ASN A 60 -25.22 -8.92 -13.52
CA ASN A 60 -25.13 -10.38 -13.36
C ASN A 60 -23.76 -10.87 -13.88
N PRO A 61 -22.66 -10.49 -13.21
CA PRO A 61 -21.35 -10.59 -13.81
C PRO A 61 -20.81 -12.02 -13.77
N LYS A 62 -20.27 -12.47 -14.91
CA LYS A 62 -19.46 -13.68 -14.97
C LYS A 62 -18.04 -13.34 -14.53
N THR A 63 -17.46 -14.21 -13.71
CA THR A 63 -16.07 -14.04 -13.25
C THR A 63 -15.13 -14.05 -14.45
N GLY A 64 -14.20 -13.10 -14.51
CA GLY A 64 -13.21 -13.02 -15.59
C GLY A 64 -13.71 -12.39 -16.88
N THR A 65 -14.92 -11.82 -16.90
CA THR A 65 -15.45 -11.03 -18.01
C THR A 65 -15.31 -9.54 -17.71
N ILE A 66 -14.92 -8.76 -18.71
CA ILE A 66 -14.77 -7.30 -18.61
C ILE A 66 -16.11 -6.65 -18.97
N TYR A 67 -16.57 -5.72 -18.13
CA TYR A 67 -17.81 -4.97 -18.33
C TYR A 67 -17.49 -3.49 -18.43
N ASN A 68 -17.73 -2.89 -19.61
CA ASN A 68 -17.50 -1.46 -19.82
C ASN A 68 -18.64 -0.63 -19.22
N ALA A 69 -18.31 0.51 -18.64
CA ALA A 69 -19.29 1.49 -18.17
C ALA A 69 -19.79 2.32 -19.37
N THR A 70 -21.00 2.04 -19.85
CA THR A 70 -21.56 2.64 -21.09
C THR A 70 -22.35 3.94 -20.88
N HIS A 71 -22.72 4.27 -19.65
CA HIS A 71 -23.61 5.41 -19.33
C HIS A 71 -22.91 6.45 -18.45
N LEU A 72 -21.69 6.83 -18.83
CA LEU A 72 -21.01 7.95 -18.18
C LEU A 72 -21.71 9.28 -18.52
N PRO A 73 -21.84 10.21 -17.56
CA PRO A 73 -22.35 11.55 -17.80
C PRO A 73 -21.61 12.30 -18.91
N SER A 74 -22.30 13.22 -19.59
CA SER A 74 -21.72 13.98 -20.71
C SER A 74 -20.50 14.82 -20.32
N ASN A 75 -20.42 15.28 -19.07
CA ASN A 75 -19.26 16.01 -18.54
C ASN A 75 -18.01 15.13 -18.35
N LEU A 76 -18.12 13.80 -18.47
CA LEU A 76 -17.01 12.84 -18.48
C LEU A 76 -16.75 12.28 -19.88
N SER A 77 -17.23 12.94 -20.94
CA SER A 77 -17.01 12.49 -22.31
C SER A 77 -15.51 12.37 -22.61
N GLY A 78 -15.11 11.24 -23.22
CA GLY A 78 -13.72 10.91 -23.50
C GLY A 78 -12.96 10.23 -22.35
N ILE A 79 -13.61 10.01 -21.19
CA ILE A 79 -13.13 9.09 -20.16
C ILE A 79 -13.77 7.72 -20.40
N GLU A 80 -13.00 6.66 -20.28
CA GLU A 80 -13.49 5.28 -20.32
C GLU A 80 -13.30 4.63 -18.95
N ALA A 81 -14.25 3.80 -18.54
CA ALA A 81 -14.13 2.98 -17.34
C ALA A 81 -14.67 1.58 -17.60
N ALA A 82 -14.07 0.58 -16.96
CA ALA A 82 -14.52 -0.80 -17.02
C ALA A 82 -14.32 -1.51 -15.68
N ALA A 83 -15.08 -2.58 -15.46
CA ALA A 83 -14.98 -3.42 -14.28
C ALA A 83 -14.65 -4.87 -14.68
N LEU A 84 -13.78 -5.50 -13.89
CA LEU A 84 -13.46 -6.91 -13.96
C LEU A 84 -13.59 -7.53 -12.58
N ARG A 85 -14.57 -8.43 -12.40
CA ARG A 85 -14.78 -9.14 -11.14
C ARG A 85 -14.06 -10.50 -11.14
N LEU A 86 -13.24 -10.73 -10.13
CA LEU A 86 -12.45 -11.96 -9.96
C LEU A 86 -12.60 -12.52 -8.54
N ARG A 87 -12.46 -13.85 -8.39
CA ARG A 87 -12.23 -14.44 -7.07
C ARG A 87 -10.79 -14.20 -6.64
N SER A 88 -10.57 -13.75 -5.41
CA SER A 88 -9.24 -13.38 -4.89
C SER A 88 -8.24 -14.54 -4.97
N GLY A 89 -8.69 -15.75 -4.62
CA GLY A 89 -7.84 -16.94 -4.73
C GLY A 89 -7.46 -17.30 -6.18
N SER A 90 -8.34 -17.04 -7.16
CA SER A 90 -8.02 -17.28 -8.58
C SER A 90 -7.08 -16.21 -9.11
N LEU A 91 -7.31 -14.95 -8.74
CA LEU A 91 -6.44 -13.83 -9.09
C LEU A 91 -5.01 -14.08 -8.58
N ARG A 92 -4.85 -14.44 -7.30
CA ARG A 92 -3.53 -14.77 -6.74
C ARG A 92 -2.83 -15.92 -7.50
N ARG A 93 -3.53 -17.00 -7.82
CA ARG A 93 -2.90 -18.18 -8.46
C ARG A 93 -2.60 -18.00 -9.95
N LYS A 94 -3.45 -17.27 -10.67
CA LYS A 94 -3.42 -17.23 -12.13
C LYS A 94 -3.06 -15.86 -12.72
N GLY A 95 -3.24 -14.78 -11.96
CA GLY A 95 -3.23 -13.42 -12.51
C GLY A 95 -4.36 -13.21 -13.51
N PHE A 96 -4.24 -12.14 -14.31
CA PHE A 96 -5.15 -11.86 -15.42
C PHE A 96 -4.43 -10.98 -16.45
N GLN A 97 -4.09 -11.54 -17.62
CA GLN A 97 -3.17 -10.88 -18.57
C GLN A 97 -3.85 -9.94 -19.58
N ALA A 98 -5.17 -10.08 -19.79
CA ALA A 98 -5.88 -9.42 -20.88
C ALA A 98 -6.88 -8.38 -20.36
N TYR A 99 -6.48 -7.52 -19.41
CA TYR A 99 -7.36 -6.47 -18.86
C TYR A 99 -7.05 -5.11 -19.48
N ASN A 100 -7.59 -4.85 -20.66
CA ASN A 100 -7.29 -3.65 -21.45
C ASN A 100 -5.77 -3.49 -21.67
N GLU A 101 -5.14 -2.44 -21.13
CA GLU A 101 -3.70 -2.23 -21.16
C GLU A 101 -2.95 -2.91 -20.00
N PHE A 102 -3.67 -3.45 -19.01
CA PHE A 102 -3.10 -4.02 -17.80
C PHE A 102 -2.90 -5.53 -17.89
N GLY A 103 -1.68 -5.96 -17.60
CA GLY A 103 -1.31 -7.35 -17.31
C GLY A 103 -1.16 -7.54 -15.81
N ILE A 104 -2.09 -8.26 -15.19
CA ILE A 104 -2.11 -8.53 -13.76
C ILE A 104 -1.30 -9.81 -13.45
N PRO A 105 -0.27 -9.72 -12.59
CA PRO A 105 0.61 -10.84 -12.31
C PRO A 105 -0.06 -11.88 -11.43
N LYS A 106 0.59 -13.04 -11.29
CA LYS A 106 0.32 -13.97 -10.19
C LYS A 106 0.80 -13.35 -8.88
N GLY A 107 0.38 -13.90 -7.75
CA GLY A 107 0.80 -13.45 -6.42
C GLY A 107 0.12 -12.16 -5.95
N LEU A 108 -0.75 -11.53 -6.74
CA LEU A 108 -1.47 -10.34 -6.29
C LEU A 108 -2.49 -10.69 -5.19
N ILE A 109 -2.35 -10.04 -4.05
CA ILE A 109 -3.22 -10.19 -2.87
C ILE A 109 -3.76 -8.81 -2.48
N GLY A 110 -5.06 -8.74 -2.19
CA GLY A 110 -5.70 -7.55 -1.59
C GLY A 110 -5.82 -7.71 -0.08
N SER A 111 -5.62 -6.61 0.65
CA SER A 111 -5.81 -6.48 2.09
C SER A 111 -6.81 -5.35 2.38
N PRO A 112 -7.85 -5.59 3.21
CA PRO A 112 -8.20 -6.86 3.83
C PRO A 112 -8.59 -7.93 2.81
N TYR A 113 -8.50 -9.20 3.21
CA TYR A 113 -8.88 -10.32 2.33
C TYR A 113 -10.40 -10.36 2.15
N VAL A 114 -10.83 -10.40 0.89
CA VAL A 114 -12.24 -10.54 0.48
C VAL A 114 -12.38 -11.74 -0.46
N GLU A 115 -13.56 -12.35 -0.57
CA GLU A 115 -13.74 -13.53 -1.45
C GLU A 115 -13.63 -13.15 -2.93
N ARG A 116 -14.16 -11.98 -3.29
CA ARG A 116 -14.15 -11.44 -4.65
C ARG A 116 -13.68 -10.00 -4.64
N VAL A 117 -12.89 -9.65 -5.64
CA VAL A 117 -12.45 -8.29 -5.90
C VAL A 117 -13.03 -7.80 -7.20
N VAL A 118 -13.19 -6.48 -7.32
CA VAL A 118 -13.42 -5.80 -8.60
C VAL A 118 -12.21 -4.94 -8.88
N LEU A 119 -11.59 -5.19 -10.03
CA LEU A 119 -10.59 -4.31 -10.59
C LEU A 119 -11.35 -3.30 -11.45
N VAL A 120 -11.14 -2.02 -11.19
CA VAL A 120 -11.70 -0.90 -11.95
C VAL A 120 -10.60 -0.33 -12.83
N TYR A 121 -10.84 -0.35 -14.12
CA TYR A 121 -10.01 0.26 -15.15
C TYR A 121 -10.54 1.65 -15.41
N GLN A 122 -9.63 2.60 -15.62
CA GLN A 122 -9.95 3.96 -16.02
C GLN A 122 -8.99 4.40 -17.12
N ASN A 123 -9.49 5.11 -18.13
CA ASN A 123 -8.69 5.81 -19.12
C ASN A 123 -9.17 7.26 -19.17
N LEU A 124 -8.32 8.17 -18.71
CA LEU A 124 -8.70 9.58 -18.59
C LEU A 124 -8.60 10.33 -19.93
N GLY A 125 -7.97 9.75 -20.96
CA GLY A 125 -7.85 10.39 -22.26
C GLY A 125 -7.27 11.82 -22.15
N ASN A 126 -8.00 12.78 -22.73
CA ASN A 126 -7.62 14.21 -22.72
C ASN A 126 -7.75 14.88 -21.34
N TRP A 127 -8.37 14.23 -20.35
CA TRP A 127 -8.54 14.74 -19.00
C TRP A 127 -7.32 14.50 -18.10
N SER A 128 -6.32 13.77 -18.60
CA SER A 128 -5.09 13.43 -17.87
C SER A 128 -4.44 14.63 -17.17
N THR A 129 -4.23 15.73 -17.89
CA THR A 129 -3.58 16.94 -17.32
C THR A 129 -4.47 17.70 -16.34
N ARG A 130 -5.81 17.56 -16.44
CA ARG A 130 -6.76 18.19 -15.52
C ARG A 130 -6.68 17.57 -14.13
N TYR A 131 -6.67 16.25 -14.05
CA TYR A 131 -6.69 15.50 -12.79
C TYR A 131 -5.29 15.19 -12.25
N TYR A 132 -4.31 14.98 -13.13
CA TYR A 132 -2.92 14.69 -12.76
C TYR A 132 -1.99 15.73 -13.38
N PRO A 133 -2.00 17.00 -12.92
CA PRO A 133 -1.09 18.01 -13.43
C PRO A 133 0.36 17.65 -13.07
N LEU A 134 1.23 17.61 -14.07
CA LEU A 134 2.65 17.27 -13.88
C LEU A 134 3.54 18.38 -14.46
N PRO A 135 3.98 19.36 -13.64
CA PRO A 135 4.74 20.51 -14.14
C PRO A 135 6.10 20.07 -14.71
N ASN A 136 6.55 20.71 -15.78
CA ASN A 136 7.79 20.40 -16.52
C ASN A 136 7.78 19.06 -17.27
N TYR A 137 6.62 18.41 -17.37
CA TYR A 137 6.45 17.18 -18.13
C TYR A 137 5.30 17.32 -19.13
N THR A 138 5.42 16.61 -20.25
CA THR A 138 4.36 16.46 -21.24
C THR A 138 3.93 15.00 -21.28
N TYR A 139 2.61 14.77 -21.25
CA TYR A 139 2.02 13.46 -21.40
C TYR A 139 2.17 12.94 -22.83
N LEU A 140 2.82 11.78 -22.96
CA LEU A 140 2.96 11.04 -24.21
C LEU A 140 1.85 10.00 -24.38
N ALA A 141 1.23 9.57 -23.29
CA ALA A 141 0.09 8.67 -23.26
C ALA A 141 -0.99 9.22 -22.31
N PRO A 142 -2.26 8.77 -22.38
CA PRO A 142 -3.25 9.11 -21.37
C PRO A 142 -2.88 8.53 -20.00
N VAL A 143 -3.49 9.06 -18.94
CA VAL A 143 -3.42 8.47 -17.60
C VAL A 143 -4.40 7.31 -17.54
N LEU A 144 -3.87 6.13 -17.22
CA LEU A 144 -4.62 4.89 -17.04
C LEU A 144 -4.67 4.53 -15.55
N GLY A 145 -5.85 4.34 -15.01
CA GLY A 145 -6.09 3.94 -13.63
C GLY A 145 -6.35 2.44 -13.51
N LEU A 146 -5.75 1.82 -12.51
CA LEU A 146 -6.12 0.50 -12.02
C LEU A 146 -6.34 0.62 -10.51
N LEU A 147 -7.58 0.41 -10.07
CA LEU A 147 -7.96 0.45 -8.66
C LEU A 147 -8.71 -0.83 -8.29
N VAL A 148 -8.50 -1.34 -7.08
CA VAL A 148 -9.05 -2.62 -6.63
C VAL A 148 -9.95 -2.42 -5.42
N TYR A 149 -11.14 -3.00 -5.47
CA TYR A 149 -12.20 -2.83 -4.46
C TYR A 149 -12.82 -4.17 -4.05
N ASP A 150 -13.55 -4.18 -2.94
CA ASP A 150 -14.34 -5.34 -2.50
C ASP A 150 -15.50 -5.62 -3.47
N GLY A 151 -15.44 -6.78 -4.11
CA GLY A 151 -16.43 -7.25 -5.08
C GLY A 151 -17.53 -8.13 -4.49
N SER A 152 -17.71 -8.15 -3.17
CA SER A 152 -18.72 -8.96 -2.48
C SER A 152 -20.11 -8.36 -2.61
N ASN A 153 -20.25 -7.05 -2.38
CA ASN A 153 -21.50 -6.31 -2.53
C ASN A 153 -21.39 -5.26 -3.65
N LEU A 154 -21.96 -5.55 -4.81
CA LEU A 154 -21.91 -4.69 -5.99
C LEU A 154 -22.86 -3.48 -5.92
N SER A 155 -23.73 -3.43 -4.93
CA SER A 155 -24.62 -2.29 -4.66
C SER A 155 -24.06 -1.36 -3.59
N ALA A 156 -22.89 -1.69 -3.01
CA ALA A 156 -22.26 -0.85 -2.00
C ALA A 156 -21.78 0.48 -2.61
N ALA A 157 -21.95 1.56 -1.85
CA ALA A 157 -21.45 2.88 -2.19
C ALA A 157 -20.30 3.26 -1.25
N ASN A 158 -19.45 4.20 -1.67
CA ASN A 158 -18.32 4.72 -0.88
C ASN A 158 -17.35 3.63 -0.42
N LEU A 159 -17.06 2.68 -1.31
CA LEU A 159 -16.05 1.65 -1.05
C LEU A 159 -14.66 2.26 -1.06
N SER A 160 -13.87 1.92 -0.05
CA SER A 160 -12.44 2.21 -0.05
C SER A 160 -11.68 1.21 -0.91
N GLU A 161 -10.59 1.66 -1.52
CA GLU A 161 -9.65 0.80 -2.22
C GLU A 161 -9.03 -0.23 -1.27
N LEU A 162 -8.83 -1.45 -1.75
CA LEU A 162 -8.04 -2.46 -1.06
C LEU A 162 -6.56 -2.15 -1.24
N THR A 163 -5.75 -2.34 -0.20
CA THR A 163 -4.30 -2.32 -0.34
C THR A 163 -3.87 -3.56 -1.11
N ILE A 164 -3.10 -3.40 -2.17
CA ILE A 164 -2.60 -4.54 -2.94
C ILE A 164 -1.11 -4.75 -2.73
N ASP A 165 -0.71 -6.03 -2.75
CA ASP A 165 0.68 -6.47 -2.76
C ASP A 165 0.86 -7.53 -3.86
N ALA A 166 1.83 -7.32 -4.74
CA ALA A 166 2.13 -8.19 -5.87
C ALA A 166 3.49 -8.87 -5.67
N SER A 167 3.53 -9.99 -4.95
CA SER A 167 4.79 -10.63 -4.53
C SER A 167 5.57 -11.30 -5.65
N ASP A 168 4.88 -11.87 -6.64
CA ASP A 168 5.50 -12.79 -7.61
C ASP A 168 5.95 -12.08 -8.89
N GLY A 169 5.52 -10.85 -9.11
CA GLY A 169 5.87 -10.03 -10.27
C GLY A 169 5.08 -8.72 -10.33
N PRO A 170 5.49 -7.76 -11.17
CA PRO A 170 4.82 -6.47 -11.26
C PRO A 170 3.56 -6.52 -12.14
N ILE A 171 2.63 -5.61 -11.86
CA ILE A 171 1.59 -5.19 -12.80
C ILE A 171 2.27 -4.51 -13.98
N LEU A 172 1.94 -4.97 -15.19
CA LEU A 172 2.42 -4.38 -16.43
C LEU A 172 1.33 -3.49 -17.03
N VAL A 173 1.70 -2.31 -17.50
CA VAL A 173 0.81 -1.36 -18.15
C VAL A 173 1.37 -1.10 -19.55
N LYS A 174 0.75 -1.70 -20.57
CA LYS A 174 1.20 -1.62 -21.95
C LYS A 174 0.32 -0.64 -22.73
N PHE A 175 0.82 0.57 -22.92
CA PHE A 175 0.11 1.62 -23.63
C PHE A 175 0.03 1.31 -25.13
N ARG A 176 -1.16 1.47 -25.72
CA ARG A 176 -1.40 1.25 -27.15
C ARG A 176 -0.86 2.40 -27.99
N ASP A 177 -1.21 3.62 -27.61
CA ASP A 177 -0.88 4.84 -28.34
C ASP A 177 0.03 5.74 -27.51
N VAL A 178 1.33 5.72 -27.82
CA VAL A 178 2.35 6.56 -27.18
C VAL A 178 2.89 7.54 -28.21
N LYS A 179 2.74 8.84 -27.93
CA LYS A 179 3.30 9.92 -28.75
C LYS A 179 4.82 9.87 -28.71
N SER A 180 5.46 10.26 -29.81
CA SER A 180 6.91 10.42 -29.86
C SER A 180 7.37 11.49 -28.85
N ALA A 181 8.43 11.18 -28.10
CA ALA A 181 9.03 12.15 -27.20
C ALA A 181 9.62 13.33 -27.99
N PRO A 182 9.61 14.56 -27.43
CA PRO A 182 10.32 15.70 -28.02
C PRO A 182 11.81 15.37 -28.26
N HIS A 183 12.41 16.00 -29.27
CA HIS A 183 13.82 15.75 -29.61
C HIS A 183 14.74 15.91 -28.40
N GLY A 184 15.54 14.88 -28.12
CA GLY A 184 16.47 14.83 -26.99
C GLY A 184 15.82 14.54 -25.63
N ALA A 185 14.49 14.45 -25.53
CA ALA A 185 13.80 14.08 -24.30
C ALA A 185 13.65 12.55 -24.19
N VAL A 186 13.85 12.04 -22.97
CA VAL A 186 13.70 10.61 -22.66
C VAL A 186 12.31 10.37 -22.08
N ALA A 187 11.57 9.42 -22.65
CA ALA A 187 10.28 8.98 -22.11
C ALA A 187 10.48 8.25 -20.77
N LYS A 188 9.64 8.56 -19.80
CA LYS A 188 9.61 7.94 -18.47
C LYS A 188 8.19 7.51 -18.14
N CYS A 189 8.08 6.41 -17.42
CA CYS A 189 6.85 6.05 -16.75
C CYS A 189 6.65 7.00 -15.57
N VAL A 190 5.41 7.44 -15.37
CA VAL A 190 4.96 8.09 -14.15
C VAL A 190 3.86 7.23 -13.53
N TRP A 191 3.95 7.01 -12.23
CA TRP A 191 2.94 6.34 -11.41
C TRP A 191 2.51 7.29 -10.30
N PHE A 192 1.20 7.47 -10.14
CA PHE A 192 0.58 8.19 -9.05
C PHE A 192 -0.02 7.17 -8.09
N ASP A 193 0.36 7.26 -6.82
CA ASP A 193 -0.23 6.44 -5.77
C ASP A 193 -1.67 6.90 -5.44
N LEU A 194 -2.30 6.22 -4.48
CA LEU A 194 -3.66 6.54 -4.02
C LEU A 194 -3.75 7.90 -3.31
N GLN A 195 -2.62 8.51 -2.96
CA GLN A 195 -2.52 9.84 -2.39
C GLN A 195 -2.15 10.89 -3.46
N GLY A 196 -2.08 10.51 -4.73
CA GLY A 196 -1.74 11.40 -5.83
C GLY A 196 -0.25 11.76 -5.90
N SER A 197 0.62 11.14 -5.10
CA SER A 197 2.07 11.39 -5.18
C SER A 197 2.67 10.66 -6.37
N SER A 198 3.49 11.38 -7.15
CA SER A 198 4.07 10.86 -8.39
C SER A 198 5.45 10.26 -8.18
N ASN A 199 5.69 9.10 -8.78
CA ASN A 199 6.98 8.42 -8.87
C ASN A 199 7.32 8.12 -10.33
N PHE A 200 8.61 8.06 -10.65
CA PHE A 200 9.08 7.87 -12.02
C PHE A 200 9.92 6.60 -12.17
N SER A 201 9.77 5.93 -13.31
CA SER A 201 10.59 4.77 -13.68
C SER A 201 10.87 4.76 -15.18
N ASN A 202 11.72 3.83 -15.63
CA ASN A 202 12.07 3.70 -17.03
C ASN A 202 10.95 3.00 -17.82
N VAL A 203 10.73 3.45 -19.05
CA VAL A 203 9.83 2.77 -19.99
C VAL A 203 10.52 1.53 -20.56
N THR A 204 9.85 0.38 -20.50
CA THR A 204 10.32 -0.86 -21.13
C THR A 204 9.69 -1.02 -22.50
N GLY A 205 10.49 -1.40 -23.51
CA GLY A 205 9.98 -1.66 -24.86
C GLY A 205 9.32 -0.46 -25.56
N GLY A 206 9.56 0.77 -25.08
CA GLY A 206 9.03 2.00 -25.64
C GLY A 206 7.58 2.36 -25.25
N ASN A 207 6.82 1.42 -24.66
CA ASN A 207 5.41 1.65 -24.33
C ASN A 207 4.91 0.95 -23.06
N THR A 208 5.79 0.33 -22.27
CA THR A 208 5.37 -0.46 -21.11
C THR A 208 5.91 0.10 -19.81
N CYS A 209 5.02 0.25 -18.83
CA CYS A 209 5.36 0.58 -17.44
C CYS A 209 5.13 -0.63 -16.54
N SER A 210 5.81 -0.66 -15.39
CA SER A 210 5.69 -1.73 -14.40
C SER A 210 5.54 -1.15 -12.99
N SER A 211 4.67 -1.75 -12.17
CA SER A 211 4.48 -1.37 -10.78
C SER A 211 4.09 -2.56 -9.91
N PHE A 212 4.47 -2.56 -8.64
CA PHE A 212 4.01 -3.54 -7.66
C PHE A 212 2.74 -3.09 -6.92
N GLN A 213 2.29 -1.86 -7.18
CA GLN A 213 1.14 -1.23 -6.55
C GLN A 213 0.10 -0.80 -7.58
N GLN A 214 -1.11 -0.53 -7.10
CA GLN A 214 -2.20 0.04 -7.90
C GLN A 214 -2.08 1.55 -7.97
N GLY A 215 -2.96 2.20 -8.73
CA GLY A 215 -3.00 3.64 -8.89
C GLY A 215 -3.09 4.03 -10.36
N HIS A 216 -2.51 5.18 -10.69
CA HIS A 216 -2.66 5.77 -12.01
C HIS A 216 -1.31 5.88 -12.70
N PHE A 217 -1.27 5.55 -13.99
CA PHE A 217 -0.04 5.36 -14.74
C PHE A 217 -0.07 6.14 -16.03
N SER A 218 1.08 6.68 -16.43
CA SER A 218 1.24 7.24 -17.76
C SER A 218 2.68 7.20 -18.23
N ILE A 219 2.91 7.62 -19.48
CA ILE A 219 4.23 7.87 -20.04
C ILE A 219 4.35 9.37 -20.30
N VAL A 220 5.44 9.96 -19.82
CA VAL A 220 5.73 11.39 -19.91
C VAL A 220 7.14 11.63 -20.41
N ALA A 221 7.38 12.80 -20.99
CA ALA A 221 8.72 13.30 -21.29
C ALA A 221 8.92 14.66 -20.64
N LYS A 222 10.16 14.95 -20.22
CA LYS A 222 10.51 16.26 -19.67
C LYS A 222 10.32 17.31 -20.77
N SER A 223 9.55 18.36 -20.48
CA SER A 223 9.34 19.46 -21.40
C SER A 223 10.63 20.28 -21.49
N THR A 224 11.20 20.36 -22.68
CA THR A 224 12.24 21.35 -22.98
C THR A 224 11.52 22.68 -23.19
N SER A 225 11.48 23.54 -22.16
CA SER A 225 11.03 24.92 -22.37
C SER A 225 11.96 25.58 -23.40
N PRO A 226 11.46 26.28 -24.43
CA PRO A 226 12.27 27.15 -25.25
C PRO A 226 12.66 28.38 -24.43
N SER A 227 13.60 28.22 -23.51
CA SER A 227 14.25 29.31 -22.80
C SER A 227 15.76 29.20 -22.98
N ALA A 228 16.21 29.44 -24.21
CA ALA A 228 17.49 30.07 -24.50
C ALA A 228 17.49 30.56 -25.97
N PRO A 229 17.74 31.84 -26.26
CA PRO A 229 18.07 32.27 -27.61
C PRO A 229 19.37 31.57 -28.09
N PRO A 230 19.55 31.41 -29.41
CA PRO A 230 20.65 30.62 -29.98
C PRO A 230 22.02 31.13 -29.50
N PRO A 231 22.98 30.24 -29.17
CA PRO A 231 24.33 30.65 -28.85
C PRO A 231 24.97 31.25 -30.11
N LYS A 232 25.25 32.56 -30.07
CA LYS A 232 26.13 33.21 -31.04
C LYS A 232 27.53 32.59 -30.88
N GLY A 233 28.08 32.14 -32.00
CA GLY A 233 29.35 31.45 -32.06
C GLY A 233 30.53 32.26 -31.53
N GLY A 234 31.48 31.54 -30.96
CA GLY A 234 32.82 32.00 -30.62
C GLY A 234 33.67 30.81 -30.14
N PRO A 235 34.97 30.72 -30.48
CA PRO A 235 35.72 29.47 -30.51
C PRO A 235 36.23 29.02 -29.14
N ALA A 236 36.46 27.71 -29.02
CA ALA A 236 37.12 27.05 -27.91
C ALA A 236 38.50 27.64 -27.58
N PRO A 237 38.93 27.52 -26.32
CA PRO A 237 40.20 26.84 -26.09
C PRO A 237 40.12 25.67 -25.11
N SER A 238 41.09 24.79 -25.32
CA SER A 238 41.40 23.49 -24.77
C SER A 238 41.93 23.46 -23.32
N ALA A 239 41.59 22.35 -22.66
CA ALA A 239 42.43 21.47 -21.83
C ALA A 239 42.97 21.95 -20.46
N GLN A 240 43.15 20.94 -19.60
CA GLN A 240 43.91 20.90 -18.34
C GLN A 240 43.15 21.40 -17.10
N GLY A 241 42.98 20.67 -16.00
CA GLY A 241 43.39 19.34 -15.59
C GLY A 241 43.02 19.16 -14.11
N GLU A 242 43.25 17.95 -13.61
CA GLU A 242 43.43 17.60 -12.18
C GLU A 242 42.18 17.28 -11.35
N GLY A 243 42.24 16.08 -10.76
CA GLY A 243 41.26 15.54 -9.84
C GLY A 243 41.60 15.82 -8.39
N GLU A 244 40.99 14.98 -7.54
CA GLU A 244 41.16 14.89 -6.09
C GLU A 244 40.59 16.07 -5.27
N LYS A 245 39.49 15.85 -4.55
CA LYS A 245 39.50 15.17 -3.24
C LYS A 245 38.13 15.24 -2.57
N GLU A 246 37.74 14.07 -2.12
CA GLU A 246 36.76 13.81 -1.09
C GLU A 246 37.07 14.64 0.17
N ASN A 247 36.11 15.43 0.64
CA ASN A 247 36.12 16.04 1.96
C ASN A 247 34.74 15.92 2.61
N ASN A 248 34.39 14.67 2.89
CA ASN A 248 33.45 14.32 3.93
C ASN A 248 34.08 14.69 5.29
N LYS A 249 33.51 15.68 5.99
CA LYS A 249 33.56 15.82 7.45
C LYS A 249 32.73 17.04 7.86
N LYS A 250 31.66 16.77 8.61
CA LYS A 250 31.45 17.25 10.00
C LYS A 250 29.98 17.55 10.28
N VAL A 251 29.17 16.49 10.38
CA VAL A 251 28.02 16.46 11.31
C VAL A 251 28.06 15.11 12.01
N TRP A 252 29.02 14.95 12.92
CA TRP A 252 28.98 13.93 13.96
C TRP A 252 28.72 14.69 15.27
N ILE A 253 27.90 14.08 16.13
CA ILE A 253 27.32 14.62 17.38
C ILE A 253 25.93 15.25 17.15
N ILE A 254 24.91 14.37 16.99
CA ILE A 254 23.63 14.27 17.75
C ILE A 254 22.84 13.10 17.14
N VAL A 255 23.45 11.91 17.02
CA VAL A 255 22.72 10.66 16.68
C VAL A 255 23.31 9.49 17.48
N GLY A 256 23.50 9.70 18.78
CA GLY A 256 23.97 8.64 19.68
C GLY A 256 22.96 8.25 20.77
N SER A 257 21.91 9.04 20.98
CA SER A 257 21.06 8.88 22.17
C SER A 257 19.67 8.28 21.87
N VAL A 258 19.10 8.52 20.68
CA VAL A 258 17.76 8.00 20.33
C VAL A 258 17.81 6.53 19.89
N VAL A 259 18.84 6.13 19.12
CA VAL A 259 19.01 4.73 18.67
C VAL A 259 19.41 3.81 19.82
N GLY A 260 20.24 4.31 20.75
CA GLY A 260 20.61 3.57 21.96
C GLY A 260 19.42 3.36 22.90
N GLY A 261 18.59 4.39 23.10
CA GLY A 261 17.37 4.30 23.91
C GLY A 261 16.34 3.31 23.33
N LEU A 262 16.11 3.36 22.01
CA LEU A 262 15.20 2.42 21.35
C LEU A 262 15.71 0.97 21.44
N ALA A 263 17.01 0.75 21.22
CA ALA A 263 17.62 -0.58 21.33
C ALA A 263 17.53 -1.12 22.77
N LEU A 264 17.76 -0.29 23.79
CA LEU A 264 17.65 -0.70 25.19
C LEU A 264 16.20 -1.02 25.57
N LEU A 265 15.22 -0.24 25.08
CA LEU A 265 13.79 -0.49 25.29
C LEU A 265 13.32 -1.79 24.64
N VAL A 266 13.77 -2.07 23.40
CA VAL A 266 13.50 -3.34 22.72
C VAL A 266 14.12 -4.52 23.47
N LEU A 267 15.35 -4.37 23.97
CA LEU A 267 16.01 -5.41 24.74
C LEU A 267 15.29 -5.69 26.07
N LEU A 268 14.88 -4.64 26.79
CA LEU A 268 14.12 -4.74 28.04
C LEU A 268 12.75 -5.39 27.83
N SER A 269 12.03 -5.01 26.77
CA SER A 269 10.74 -5.61 26.45
C SER A 269 10.86 -7.09 26.06
N LEU A 270 11.90 -7.48 25.30
CA LEU A 270 12.21 -8.88 25.02
C LEU A 270 12.52 -9.68 26.30
N LEU A 271 13.31 -9.11 27.22
CA LEU A 271 13.61 -9.73 28.52
C LEU A 271 12.36 -9.99 29.36
N VAL A 272 11.44 -9.03 29.42
CA VAL A 272 10.16 -9.20 30.13
C VAL A 272 9.31 -10.29 29.48
N LEU A 273 9.24 -10.33 28.15
CA LEU A 273 8.52 -11.38 27.42
C LEU A 273 9.12 -12.77 27.65
N TRP A 274 10.45 -12.90 27.64
CA TRP A 274 11.12 -14.16 27.96
C TRP A 274 10.87 -14.61 29.40
N MET A 275 10.93 -13.70 30.37
CA MET A 275 10.62 -14.00 31.77
C MET A 275 9.17 -14.44 31.97
N ASN A 276 8.22 -13.80 31.27
CA ASN A 276 6.81 -14.20 31.31
C ASN A 276 6.58 -15.57 30.64
N LYS A 277 7.24 -15.85 29.51
CA LYS A 277 7.20 -17.17 28.86
C LYS A 277 7.82 -18.24 29.76
N TYR A 278 8.91 -17.94 30.46
CA TYR A 278 9.53 -18.84 31.43
C TYR A 278 8.61 -19.10 32.63
N LYS A 279 7.97 -18.06 33.18
CA LYS A 279 6.97 -18.20 34.24
C LYS A 279 5.78 -19.05 33.78
N HIS A 280 5.29 -18.84 32.55
CA HIS A 280 4.20 -19.65 31.99
C HIS A 280 4.60 -21.11 31.80
N LYS A 281 5.80 -21.37 31.28
CA LYS A 281 6.33 -22.74 31.16
C LYS A 281 6.49 -23.41 32.52
N LYS A 282 7.01 -22.68 33.52
CA LYS A 282 7.16 -23.21 34.88
C LYS A 282 5.80 -23.50 35.53
N LYS A 283 4.78 -22.66 35.29
CA LYS A 283 3.40 -22.91 35.73
C LYS A 283 2.81 -24.14 35.04
N MET A 284 3.04 -24.33 33.73
CA MET A 284 2.60 -25.55 33.04
C MET A 284 3.28 -26.80 33.61
N GLN A 285 4.58 -26.78 33.87
CA GLN A 285 5.30 -27.91 34.48
C GLN A 285 4.82 -28.22 35.91
N GLN A 286 4.39 -27.21 36.66
CA GLN A 286 3.76 -27.42 37.97
C GLN A 286 2.36 -28.04 37.84
N MET A 287 1.60 -27.66 36.81
CA MET A 287 0.29 -28.23 36.53
C MET A 287 0.39 -29.68 36.01
N GLU A 288 1.42 -30.01 35.24
CA GLU A 288 1.69 -31.38 34.80
C GLU A 288 2.06 -32.31 35.97
N ARG A 289 2.90 -31.85 36.91
CA ARG A 289 3.19 -32.61 38.14
C ARG A 289 1.98 -32.78 39.06
N ALA A 290 1.06 -31.81 39.10
CA ALA A 290 -0.15 -31.91 39.92
C ALA A 290 -1.19 -32.88 39.32
N ALA A 291 -1.14 -33.13 38.01
CA ALA A 291 -1.99 -34.13 37.35
C ALA A 291 -1.49 -35.57 37.57
N GLU A 292 -0.19 -35.77 37.80
CA GLU A 292 0.41 -37.08 38.10
C GLU A 292 0.15 -37.53 39.56
N VAL A 293 -0.24 -36.60 40.44
CA VAL A 293 -0.61 -36.84 41.85
C VAL A 293 -2.15 -36.88 42.03
N GLY A 294 -2.90 -37.08 40.95
CA GLY A 294 -4.32 -37.43 41.04
C GLY A 294 -4.47 -38.89 41.50
N GLU A 295 -5.12 -39.10 42.64
CA GLU A 295 -5.36 -40.42 43.24
C GLU A 295 -5.81 -41.48 42.23
N VAL A 296 -5.19 -42.67 42.31
CA VAL A 296 -5.57 -43.85 41.56
C VAL A 296 -6.97 -44.28 42.00
N LEU A 297 -8.02 -43.84 41.29
CA LEU A 297 -9.36 -44.38 41.44
C LEU A 297 -9.31 -45.88 41.13
N GLN A 298 -9.64 -46.70 42.13
CA GLN A 298 -9.60 -48.15 42.03
C GLN A 298 -10.48 -48.63 40.87
N MET A 299 -9.85 -49.26 39.88
CA MET A 299 -10.55 -49.92 38.77
C MET A 299 -10.97 -51.33 39.21
N ALA A 300 -12.27 -51.58 39.28
CA ALA A 300 -12.79 -52.95 39.41
C ALA A 300 -12.89 -53.61 38.03
N SER A 301 -12.38 -54.84 37.91
CA SER A 301 -12.50 -55.64 36.68
C SER A 301 -13.75 -56.50 36.77
N ILE A 302 -14.66 -56.36 35.80
CA ILE A 302 -15.80 -57.28 35.63
C ILE A 302 -15.68 -57.88 34.24
N GLY A 303 -15.18 -59.11 34.16
CA GLY A 303 -14.86 -59.78 32.88
C GLY A 303 -13.77 -59.07 32.08
N ASP A 304 -13.86 -59.14 30.74
CA ASP A 304 -12.86 -58.60 29.80
C ASP A 304 -12.95 -57.07 29.57
N THR A 305 -13.74 -56.35 30.38
CA THR A 305 -13.90 -54.90 30.26
C THR A 305 -13.68 -54.19 31.60
N LYS A 306 -12.82 -53.16 31.58
CA LYS A 306 -12.59 -52.26 32.72
C LYS A 306 -13.40 -50.97 32.54
N ALA A 307 -14.20 -50.63 33.54
CA ALA A 307 -14.93 -49.37 33.62
C ALA A 307 -14.84 -48.79 35.03
N PRO A 308 -14.89 -47.44 35.17
CA PRO A 308 -14.83 -46.79 36.48
C PRO A 308 -16.09 -47.09 37.30
N ALA A 309 -15.92 -47.60 38.51
CA ALA A 309 -17.03 -47.87 39.43
C ALA A 309 -17.27 -46.65 40.34
N ALA A 310 -18.49 -46.14 40.34
CA ALA A 310 -18.93 -45.13 41.29
C ALA A 310 -19.44 -45.84 42.56
N THR A 311 -18.80 -45.59 43.71
CA THR A 311 -19.35 -45.97 45.01
C THR A 311 -20.45 -44.98 45.38
N SER A 312 -21.70 -45.48 45.43
CA SER A 312 -22.80 -44.75 46.05
C SER A 312 -22.66 -44.79 47.56
N VAL A 313 -22.60 -43.62 48.20
CA VAL A 313 -23.02 -43.42 49.59
C VAL A 313 -24.17 -42.43 49.56
#